data_AF-A0A4Q2KFN3-F1
#
_entry.id   AF-A0A4Q2KFN3-F1
#
_cell.length_a   1.000
_cell.length_b   1.000
_cell.length_c   1.000
_cell.angle_alpha   90.00
_cell.angle_beta   90.00
_cell.angle_gamma   90.00
#
_symmetry.space_group_name_H-M   'P 1'
#
loop_
_entity.id
_entity.type
_entity.pdbx_description
1 polymer ?
#
loop_
_entity_poly.entity_id
_entity_poly.type
_entity_poly.pdbx_seq_one_letter_code
_entity_poly.pdbx_strand_id
1 'polypeptide(L)'
;MRAIRLESIQNLHVAELNVLVILIDRLGTESKRLDYAELAEELGYSRNTIKYNIDKLAEAGLISKAGGKLTVVQDIFVEMPTG
;
A
#
# COMPACT_ATOMS: atom_id res chain seq x y z
N MET A 1 14.77 2.18 -14.63
CA MET A 1 14.66 2.27 -13.16
C MET A 1 13.52 1.33 -12.72
N ARG A 2 13.82 0.05 -12.46
CA ARG A 2 12.81 -1.01 -12.16
C ARG A 2 13.22 -1.97 -11.02
N ALA A 3 14.50 -2.01 -10.64
CA ALA A 3 15.01 -2.93 -9.61
C ALA A 3 14.60 -2.53 -8.18
N ILE A 4 14.62 -1.22 -7.87
CA ILE A 4 14.42 -0.70 -6.50
C ILE A 4 13.05 -1.11 -5.91
N ARG A 5 11.97 -1.09 -6.70
CA ARG A 5 10.61 -1.40 -6.19
C ARG A 5 10.41 -2.88 -5.88
N LEU A 6 11.04 -3.78 -6.64
CA LEU A 6 10.92 -5.22 -6.40
C LEU A 6 11.63 -5.60 -5.09
N GLU A 7 12.80 -5.01 -4.84
CA GLU A 7 13.51 -5.13 -3.57
C GLU A 7 12.69 -4.56 -2.41
N SER A 8 12.02 -3.42 -2.60
CA SER A 8 11.12 -2.85 -1.59
C SER A 8 9.97 -3.79 -1.22
N ILE A 9 9.36 -4.47 -2.21
CA ILE A 9 8.29 -5.45 -1.96
C ILE A 9 8.83 -6.70 -1.25
N GLN A 10 10.01 -7.20 -1.64
CA GLN A 10 10.62 -8.39 -1.02
C GLN A 10 10.96 -8.21 0.46
N ASN A 11 11.21 -6.95 0.88
CA ASN A 11 11.51 -6.63 2.27
C ASN A 11 10.25 -6.36 3.12
N LEU A 12 9.04 -6.45 2.54
CA LEU A 12 7.81 -6.26 3.30
C LEU A 12 7.47 -7.51 4.13
N HIS A 13 7.09 -7.27 5.37
CA HIS A 13 6.47 -8.28 6.22
C HIS A 13 5.00 -8.52 5.83
N VAL A 14 4.45 -9.66 6.25
CA VAL A 14 3.07 -10.07 5.95
C VAL A 14 2.04 -8.99 6.25
N ALA A 15 2.17 -8.28 7.37
CA ALA A 15 1.25 -7.21 7.74
C ALA A 15 1.31 -6.01 6.77
N GLU A 16 2.50 -5.66 6.27
CA GLU A 16 2.70 -4.57 5.31
C GLU A 16 2.16 -4.97 3.92
N LEU A 17 2.36 -6.23 3.52
CA LEU A 17 1.79 -6.80 2.30
C LEU A 17 0.26 -6.79 2.33
N ASN A 18 -0.36 -7.22 3.44
CA ASN A 18 -1.81 -7.21 3.58
C ASN A 18 -2.38 -5.79 3.46
N VAL A 19 -1.72 -4.80 4.08
CA VAL A 19 -2.09 -3.39 3.94
C VAL A 19 -1.89 -2.92 2.49
N LEU A 20 -0.81 -3.30 1.81
CA LEU A 20 -0.58 -2.90 0.43
C LEU A 20 -1.66 -3.47 -0.51
N VAL A 21 -2.05 -4.73 -0.35
CA VAL A 21 -3.07 -5.39 -1.19
C VAL A 21 -4.42 -4.69 -1.05
N ILE A 22 -4.87 -4.40 0.17
CA ILE A 22 -6.16 -3.71 0.36
C ILE A 22 -6.13 -2.27 -0.18
N LEU A 23 -4.97 -1.60 -0.12
CA LEU A 23 -4.80 -0.27 -0.71
C LEU A 23 -4.88 -0.34 -2.25
N ILE A 24 -4.27 -1.34 -2.86
CA ILE A 24 -4.36 -1.56 -4.32
C ILE A 24 -5.82 -1.77 -4.72
N ASP A 25 -6.57 -2.60 -4.00
CA ASP A 25 -7.97 -2.90 -4.29
C ASP A 25 -8.88 -1.66 -4.16
N ARG A 26 -8.77 -0.92 -3.03
CA ARG A 26 -9.64 0.24 -2.76
C ARG A 26 -9.29 1.49 -3.57
N LEU A 27 -8.00 1.69 -3.87
CA LEU A 27 -7.54 2.89 -4.58
C LEU A 27 -7.48 2.67 -6.09
N GLY A 28 -7.12 1.48 -6.56
CA GLY A 28 -6.79 1.25 -7.96
C GLY A 28 -5.76 2.28 -8.45
N THR A 29 -6.14 3.08 -9.44
CA THR A 29 -5.33 4.20 -9.96
C THR A 29 -5.71 5.57 -9.38
N GLU A 30 -6.68 5.62 -8.47
CA GLU A 30 -7.24 6.86 -7.94
C GLU A 30 -6.55 7.33 -6.65
N SER A 31 -6.70 8.62 -6.34
CA SER A 31 -6.25 9.20 -5.07
C SER A 31 -7.42 9.46 -4.13
N LYS A 32 -7.50 8.73 -3.02
CA LYS A 32 -8.64 8.79 -2.09
C LYS A 32 -8.18 8.90 -0.63
N ARG A 33 -9.04 9.49 0.21
CA ARG A 33 -8.90 9.40 1.66
C ARG A 33 -9.55 8.09 2.10
N LEU A 34 -8.84 7.30 2.89
CA LEU A 34 -9.35 6.06 3.47
C LEU A 34 -9.53 6.21 4.97
N ASP A 35 -10.52 5.52 5.53
CA ASP A 35 -10.69 5.44 6.98
C ASP A 35 -9.78 4.36 7.56
N TYR A 36 -8.85 4.75 8.42
CA TYR A 36 -7.90 3.82 9.01
C TYR A 36 -8.54 2.96 10.11
N ALA A 37 -9.67 3.37 10.67
CA ALA A 37 -10.43 2.54 11.61
C ALA A 37 -11.09 1.37 10.87
N GLU A 38 -11.70 1.65 9.71
CA GLU A 38 -12.30 0.62 8.86
C GLU A 38 -11.25 -0.39 8.37
N LEU A 39 -10.10 0.10 7.87
CA LEU A 39 -8.98 -0.77 7.47
C LEU A 39 -8.43 -1.61 8.64
N ALA A 40 -8.42 -1.03 9.84
CA ALA A 40 -7.94 -1.73 11.04
C ALA A 40 -8.87 -2.86 11.44
N GLU A 41 -10.18 -2.63 11.41
CA GLU A 41 -11.20 -3.64 11.67
C GLU A 41 -11.12 -4.78 10.66
N GLU A 42 -11.07 -4.46 9.36
CA GLU A 42 -11.03 -5.47 8.29
C GLU A 42 -9.77 -6.35 8.34
N LEU A 43 -8.62 -5.75 8.64
CA LEU A 43 -7.36 -6.47 8.71
C LEU A 43 -7.07 -7.09 10.09
N GLY A 44 -7.95 -6.88 11.08
CA GLY A 44 -7.74 -7.35 12.45
C GLY A 44 -6.52 -6.72 13.14
N TYR A 45 -6.18 -5.48 12.79
CA TYR A 45 -5.05 -4.74 13.33
C TYR A 45 -5.51 -3.56 14.19
N SER A 46 -4.57 -2.99 14.97
CA SER A 46 -4.84 -1.70 15.60
C SER A 46 -4.75 -0.57 14.56
N ARG A 47 -5.49 0.52 14.77
CA ARG A 47 -5.37 1.73 13.93
C ARG A 47 -3.95 2.29 13.88
N ASN A 48 -3.19 2.15 14.97
CA ASN A 48 -1.79 2.57 15.01
C ASN A 48 -0.91 1.68 14.13
N THR A 49 -1.16 0.37 14.11
CA THR A 49 -0.47 -0.59 13.23
C THR A 49 -0.75 -0.26 11.76
N ILE A 50 -2.00 0.05 11.40
CA ILE A 50 -2.35 0.51 10.05
C ILE A 50 -1.59 1.77 9.67
N LYS A 51 -1.61 2.79 10.55
CA LYS A 51 -0.87 4.03 10.30
C LYS A 51 0.61 3.78 10.09
N TYR A 52 1.23 2.97 10.96
CA TYR A 52 2.64 2.61 10.88
C TYR A 52 2.98 1.91 9.55
N ASN A 53 2.17 0.93 9.14
CA ASN A 53 2.38 0.22 7.87
C ASN A 53 2.20 1.14 6.66
N ILE A 54 1.20 2.04 6.68
CA ILE A 54 1.02 3.06 5.63
C ILE A 54 2.24 3.97 5.53
N ASP A 55 2.77 4.42 6.66
CA ASP A 55 3.96 5.28 6.69
C ASP A 55 5.17 4.55 6.10
N LYS A 56 5.39 3.27 6.46
CA LYS A 56 6.43 2.43 5.87
C LYS A 56 6.28 2.19 4.37
N LEU A 57 5.06 1.91 3.90
CA LEU A 57 4.80 1.73 2.47
C LEU A 57 5.07 3.03 1.69
N ALA A 58 4.84 4.19 2.30
CA ALA A 58 5.18 5.48 1.72
C ALA A 58 6.70 5.72 1.69
N GLU A 59 7.42 5.39 2.77
CA GLU A 59 8.89 5.44 2.82
C GLU A 59 9.53 4.52 1.78
N ALA A 60 8.94 3.35 1.55
CA ALA A 60 9.35 2.39 0.52
C ALA A 60 8.99 2.84 -0.91
N GLY A 61 8.31 3.98 -1.08
CA GLY A 61 7.91 4.50 -2.39
C GLY A 61 6.83 3.69 -3.09
N LEU A 62 6.09 2.85 -2.34
CA LEU A 62 5.02 2.01 -2.87
C LEU A 62 3.67 2.74 -2.90
N ILE A 63 3.47 3.67 -1.97
CA ILE A 63 2.32 4.58 -1.98
C ILE A 63 2.79 6.02 -1.81
N SER A 64 1.92 6.97 -2.15
CA SER A 64 2.13 8.39 -1.89
C SER A 64 1.05 8.93 -0.96
N LYS A 65 1.43 9.90 -0.13
CA LYS A 65 0.56 10.61 0.81
C LYS A 65 0.56 12.11 0.49
N ALA A 66 -0.57 12.66 0.07
CA ALA A 66 -0.70 14.09 -0.21
C ALA A 66 -2.10 14.61 0.18
N GLY A 67 -2.19 15.72 0.91
CA GLY A 67 -3.47 16.32 1.30
C GLY A 67 -4.39 15.40 2.12
N GLY A 68 -3.82 14.43 2.84
CA GLY A 68 -4.57 13.40 3.57
C GLY A 68 -5.27 12.39 2.65
N LYS A 69 -4.82 12.26 1.39
CA LYS A 69 -5.19 11.20 0.45
C LYS A 69 -4.00 10.26 0.24
N LEU A 70 -4.33 9.03 -0.13
CA LEU A 70 -3.41 7.97 -0.49
C LEU A 70 -3.54 7.67 -1.99
N THR A 71 -2.42 7.32 -2.61
CA THR A 71 -2.35 6.86 -4.00
C THR A 71 -1.36 5.70 -4.08
N VAL A 72 -1.73 4.60 -4.73
CA VAL A 72 -0.77 3.52 -5.07
C VAL A 72 0.07 3.97 -6.26
N VAL A 73 1.38 3.74 -6.20
CA VAL A 73 2.26 4.13 -7.31
C VAL A 73 2.11 3.15 -8.48
N GLN A 74 1.79 3.66 -9.66
CA GLN A 74 1.36 2.86 -10.82
C GLN A 74 2.37 1.80 -11.29
N ASP A 75 3.66 2.02 -11.05
CA ASP A 75 4.71 1.06 -11.44
C ASP A 75 4.67 -0.26 -10.64
N ILE A 76 3.81 -0.41 -9.62
CA ILE A 76 3.59 -1.67 -8.90
C ILE A 76 2.68 -2.62 -9.69
N PHE A 77 1.86 -2.10 -10.61
CA PHE A 77 1.07 -2.91 -11.53
C PHE A 77 2.02 -3.53 -12.57
N VAL A 78 2.70 -4.60 -12.19
CA VAL A 78 3.37 -5.47 -13.17
C VAL A 78 2.24 -6.25 -13.84
N GLU A 79 1.96 -5.94 -15.10
CA GLU A 79 1.10 -6.78 -15.94
C GLU A 79 1.59 -8.22 -15.78
N MET A 80 0.79 -9.06 -15.12
CA MET A 80 1.04 -10.50 -15.20
C MET A 80 0.90 -10.86 -16.67
N PRO A 81 1.90 -11.49 -17.31
CA PRO A 81 1.71 -12.00 -18.65
C PRO A 81 0.52 -12.97 -18.56
N THR A 82 -0.58 -12.62 -19.21
CA THR A 82 -1.67 -13.55 -19.45
C THR A 82 -1.09 -14.64 -20.33
N GLY A 83 -0.73 -15.76 -19.70
CA GLY A 83 -0.35 -17.00 -20.37
C GLY A 83 -1.49 -17.56 -21.20
#